data_AF-A0A193LBP0-F1
#
_entry.id   AF-A0A193LBP0-F1
#
_cell.length_a   1.000
_cell.length_b   1.000
_cell.length_c   1.000
_cell.angle_alpha   90.00
_cell.angle_beta   90.00
_cell.angle_gamma   90.00
#
_symmetry.space_group_name_H-M   'P 1'
#
loop_
_entity.id
_entity.type
_entity.pdbx_description
1 polymer ?
#
loop_
_entity_poly.entity_id
_entity_poly.type
_entity_poly.pdbx_seq_one_letter_code
_entity_poly.pdbx_strand_id
1 'polypeptide(L)'
;MRTPARYFDGVDARQHPVTASTDGVLLNIERNGDIATFELAQVSISAPVGQGDWALDLPDGGRLLIDDPEFTARLQHTEAGWVRRLEGSWRWALAALAVAVVGGYLALTYGLPVAARHVAFAVPQNVDARMSADSLGAMDRLLFEDSELTASRQAELQSLFARVTALDDSYGVYSLVFRKSPKIGANAFALPGGIVVMTDEMVELAESDDELLAVLAHEVGHQANRHLLRIVLQNSAGALLIASLTGDLTSISALAASVPTVLMQAKYSRDFEREADAFAFAFLESEGKNPDVLRELLLRLEERAGSLVDSGPASWFSSHPRSDERLPE
;
A
#
# COMPACT_ATOMS: atom_id res chain seq x y z
N MET A 1 -12.31 31.46 48.40
CA MET A 1 -13.59 30.80 48.04
C MET A 1 -13.61 29.46 48.76
N ARG A 2 -14.73 29.08 49.37
CA ARG A 2 -14.88 27.82 50.11
C ARG A 2 -15.90 26.98 49.36
N THR A 3 -15.54 25.77 48.95
CA THR A 3 -16.44 24.83 48.29
C THR A 3 -16.56 23.56 49.12
N PRO A 4 -17.76 22.96 49.23
CA PRO A 4 -17.87 21.58 49.70
C PRO A 4 -17.09 20.65 48.78
N ALA A 5 -16.40 19.68 49.37
CA ALA A 5 -15.62 18.67 48.67
C ALA A 5 -15.67 17.33 49.41
N ARG A 6 -15.34 16.24 48.72
CA ARG A 6 -15.29 14.89 49.29
C ARG A 6 -13.84 14.42 49.34
N TYR A 7 -13.34 14.16 50.54
CA TYR A 7 -11.98 13.71 50.77
C TYR A 7 -11.91 12.20 51.01
N PHE A 8 -10.94 11.56 50.40
CA PHE A 8 -10.52 10.18 50.64
C PHE A 8 -9.10 10.21 51.17
N ASP A 9 -8.85 9.52 52.28
CA ASP A 9 -7.56 9.55 52.98
C ASP A 9 -6.51 8.60 52.40
N GLY A 10 -6.85 7.83 51.36
CA GLY A 10 -5.97 6.86 50.72
C GLY A 10 -5.75 5.56 51.51
N VAL A 11 -6.32 5.46 52.72
CA VAL A 11 -6.16 4.31 53.63
C VAL A 11 -7.48 3.55 53.79
N ASP A 12 -8.61 4.24 53.84
CA ASP A 12 -9.96 3.67 53.90
C ASP A 12 -10.83 4.23 52.76
N ALA A 13 -11.72 3.42 52.19
CA ALA A 13 -12.58 3.83 51.06
C ALA A 13 -13.73 4.76 51.46
N ARG A 14 -13.67 5.34 52.67
CA ARG A 14 -14.73 6.17 53.24
C ARG A 14 -14.59 7.61 52.79
N GLN A 15 -15.66 8.14 52.21
CA GLN A 15 -15.73 9.56 51.88
C GLN A 15 -15.90 10.41 53.15
N HIS A 16 -15.12 11.47 53.25
CA HIS A 16 -15.23 12.46 54.31
C HIS A 16 -15.66 13.81 53.72
N PRO A 17 -16.81 14.37 54.16
CA PRO A 17 -17.20 15.71 53.74
C PRO A 17 -16.23 16.73 54.34
N VAL A 18 -15.62 17.53 53.47
CA VAL A 18 -14.65 18.57 53.84
C VAL A 18 -14.99 19.87 53.13
N THR A 19 -14.45 20.98 53.62
CA THR A 19 -14.53 22.27 52.93
C THR A 19 -13.16 22.59 52.35
N ALA A 20 -13.08 22.68 51.02
CA ALA A 20 -11.86 23.06 50.33
C ALA A 20 -11.84 24.57 50.07
N SER A 21 -10.68 25.19 50.25
CA SER A 21 -10.44 26.59 49.88
C SER A 21 -9.05 26.77 49.28
N THR A 22 -8.90 27.70 48.36
CA THR A 22 -7.60 28.01 47.75
C THR A 22 -7.43 29.51 47.56
N ASP A 23 -6.19 29.98 47.69
CA ASP A 23 -5.73 31.32 47.34
C ASP A 23 -4.97 31.36 45.99
N GLY A 24 -4.84 30.21 45.31
CA GLY A 24 -4.10 30.04 44.06
C GLY A 24 -2.66 29.55 44.23
N VAL A 25 -2.15 29.49 45.46
CA VAL A 25 -0.81 28.96 45.79
C VAL A 25 -0.92 27.78 46.76
N LEU A 26 -1.84 27.88 47.71
CA LEU A 26 -2.12 26.87 48.73
C LEU A 26 -3.55 26.32 48.57
N LEU A 27 -3.69 25.03 48.83
CA LEU A 27 -4.96 24.33 48.96
C LEU A 27 -5.18 24.00 50.44
N ASN A 28 -6.22 24.57 51.02
CA ASN A 28 -6.63 24.35 52.40
C ASN A 28 -7.86 23.43 52.43
N ILE A 29 -7.76 22.34 53.17
CA ILE A 29 -8.83 21.36 53.37
C ILE A 29 -9.22 21.40 54.85
N GLU A 30 -10.46 21.81 55.13
CA GLU A 30 -10.98 21.94 56.47
C GLU A 30 -11.98 20.83 56.80
N ARG A 31 -11.77 20.18 57.94
CA ARG A 31 -12.62 19.12 58.48
C ARG A 31 -12.81 19.32 59.97
N ASN A 32 -14.06 19.52 60.43
CA ASN A 32 -14.39 19.65 61.85
C ASN A 32 -13.54 20.66 62.66
N GLY A 33 -13.01 21.70 62.00
CA GLY A 33 -12.15 22.72 62.60
C GLY A 33 -10.64 22.50 62.42
N ASP A 34 -10.22 21.31 61.96
CA ASP A 34 -8.83 21.04 61.59
C ASP A 34 -8.59 21.45 60.13
N ILE A 35 -7.48 22.15 59.87
CA ILE A 35 -7.11 22.64 58.53
C ILE A 35 -5.81 21.97 58.10
N ALA A 36 -5.88 21.16 57.05
CA ALA A 36 -4.71 20.65 56.34
C ALA A 36 -4.38 21.60 55.18
N THR A 37 -3.10 21.92 54.99
CA THR A 37 -2.63 22.86 53.96
C THR A 37 -1.62 22.17 53.05
N PHE A 38 -1.83 22.28 51.74
CA PHE A 38 -0.97 21.69 50.71
C PHE A 38 -0.53 22.76 49.71
N GLU A 39 0.70 22.67 49.22
CA GLU A 39 1.14 23.50 48.09
C GLU A 39 0.46 23.04 46.81
N LEU A 40 -0.23 23.95 46.13
CA LEU A 40 -0.98 23.59 44.92
C LEU A 40 -0.08 23.08 43.80
N ALA A 41 1.20 23.49 43.79
CA ALA A 41 2.22 22.99 42.88
C ALA A 41 2.52 21.48 43.04
N GLN A 42 2.22 20.91 44.21
CA GLN A 42 2.46 19.49 44.53
C GLN A 42 1.18 18.64 44.40
N VAL A 43 0.04 19.27 44.08
CA VAL A 43 -1.25 18.60 43.92
C VAL A 43 -1.44 18.25 42.44
N SER A 44 -1.67 16.97 42.16
CA SER A 44 -1.97 16.52 40.80
C SER A 44 -3.47 16.66 40.53
N ILE A 45 -3.83 17.43 39.51
CA ILE A 45 -5.21 17.74 39.17
C ILE A 45 -5.64 16.90 37.98
N SER A 46 -6.57 15.99 38.22
CA SER A 46 -7.17 15.12 37.21
C SER A 46 -8.50 15.71 36.75
N ALA A 47 -8.64 15.90 35.44
CA ALA A 47 -9.88 16.37 34.85
C ALA A 47 -11.00 15.33 35.00
N PRO A 48 -12.26 15.76 35.15
CA PRO A 48 -13.40 14.85 35.22
C PRO A 48 -13.58 14.09 33.92
N VAL A 49 -13.95 12.81 34.01
CA VAL A 49 -14.36 12.01 32.86
C VAL A 49 -15.87 12.19 32.66
N GLY A 50 -16.28 12.85 31.57
CA GLY A 50 -17.70 13.12 31.29
C GLY A 50 -18.29 14.21 32.18
N GLN A 51 -19.38 13.90 32.92
CA GLN A 51 -20.06 14.82 33.86
C GLN A 51 -19.62 14.61 35.33
N GLY A 52 -18.45 14.00 35.57
CA GLY A 52 -17.98 13.69 36.93
C GLY A 52 -17.34 14.88 37.67
N ASP A 53 -16.97 14.64 38.93
CA ASP A 53 -16.24 15.58 39.77
C ASP A 53 -14.76 15.70 39.35
N TRP A 54 -14.14 16.84 39.64
CA TRP A 54 -12.70 17.02 39.55
C TRP A 54 -12.01 16.26 40.67
N ALA A 55 -10.95 15.51 40.34
CA ALA A 55 -10.15 14.80 41.32
C ALA A 55 -8.79 15.51 41.52
N LEU A 56 -8.47 15.86 42.76
CA LEU A 56 -7.18 16.39 43.16
C LEU A 56 -6.47 15.33 44.00
N ASP A 57 -5.38 14.79 43.48
CA ASP A 57 -4.52 13.84 44.18
C ASP A 57 -3.50 14.63 45.01
N LEU A 58 -3.53 14.41 46.32
CA LEU A 58 -2.68 15.09 47.30
C LEU A 58 -1.36 14.33 47.51
N PRO A 59 -0.27 15.04 47.90
CA PRO A 59 1.04 14.42 48.08
C PRO A 59 1.11 13.41 49.24
N ASP A 60 0.15 13.45 50.17
CA ASP A 60 0.01 12.49 51.27
C ASP A 60 -0.72 11.19 50.87
N GLY A 61 -1.10 11.06 49.58
CA GLY A 61 -1.84 9.91 49.05
C GLY A 61 -3.36 10.06 49.16
N GLY A 62 -3.86 11.17 49.71
CA GLY A 62 -5.28 11.49 49.73
C GLY A 62 -5.83 11.94 48.38
N ARG A 63 -7.15 11.81 48.18
CA ARG A 63 -7.85 12.29 46.98
C ARG A 63 -9.03 13.15 47.34
N LEU A 64 -9.14 14.32 46.72
CA LEU A 64 -10.23 15.27 46.92
C LEU A 64 -11.08 15.37 45.66
N LEU A 65 -12.38 15.11 45.78
CA LEU A 65 -13.36 15.29 44.71
C LEU A 65 -14.12 16.61 44.89
N ILE A 66 -14.14 17.44 43.84
CA ILE A 66 -14.76 18.76 43.83
C ILE A 66 -15.74 18.86 42.66
N ASP A 67 -17.01 19.17 42.97
CA ASP A 67 -18.06 19.46 42.00
C ASP A 67 -18.39 20.97 42.01
N ASP A 68 -17.38 21.79 41.73
CA ASP A 68 -17.50 23.26 41.65
C ASP A 68 -16.71 23.81 40.43
N PRO A 69 -17.42 24.23 39.37
CA PRO A 69 -16.82 24.81 38.16
C PRO A 69 -16.04 26.11 38.40
N GLU A 70 -16.46 26.95 39.35
CA GLU A 70 -15.79 28.23 39.65
C GLU A 70 -14.50 28.02 40.44
N PHE A 71 -14.51 27.08 41.38
CA PHE A 71 -13.32 26.70 42.14
C PHE A 71 -12.25 26.10 41.23
N THR A 72 -12.66 25.20 40.34
CA THR A 72 -11.77 24.47 39.44
C THR A 72 -11.20 25.34 38.32
N ALA A 73 -11.92 26.39 37.89
CA ALA A 73 -11.41 27.37 36.92
C ALA A 73 -10.16 28.12 37.41
N ARG A 74 -10.03 28.36 38.72
CA ARG A 74 -8.86 29.04 39.33
C ARG A 74 -7.64 28.13 39.47
N LEU A 75 -7.81 26.83 39.30
CA LEU A 75 -6.73 25.84 39.33
C LEU A 75 -6.06 25.64 37.95
N GLN A 76 -6.60 26.22 36.87
CA GLN A 76 -6.29 25.87 35.46
C GLN A 76 -5.01 26.51 34.87
N HIS A 77 -3.93 26.65 35.64
CA HIS A 77 -2.66 27.15 35.07
C HIS A 77 -1.82 26.10 34.32
N THR A 78 -2.28 24.85 34.20
CA THR A 78 -1.54 23.78 33.51
C THR A 78 -2.16 23.43 32.15
N GLU A 79 -1.27 23.23 31.17
CA GLU A 79 -1.38 23.26 29.71
C GLU A 79 -2.48 22.43 29.00
N ALA A 80 -3.42 21.83 29.72
CA ALA A 80 -4.42 20.89 29.21
C ALA A 80 -5.71 21.53 28.62
N GLY A 81 -5.81 22.86 28.55
CA GLY A 81 -7.04 23.54 28.15
C GLY A 81 -7.42 23.39 26.67
N TRP A 82 -6.43 23.27 25.77
CA TRP A 82 -6.69 23.13 24.33
C TRP A 82 -7.07 21.69 23.95
N VAL A 83 -6.43 20.69 24.56
CA VAL A 83 -6.77 19.27 24.39
C VAL A 83 -8.21 19.02 24.83
N ARG A 84 -8.62 19.57 25.97
CA ARG A 84 -10.00 19.44 26.47
C ARG A 84 -11.05 20.13 25.60
N ARG A 85 -10.71 21.25 24.94
CA ARG A 85 -11.59 21.90 23.94
C ARG A 85 -11.79 21.05 22.69
N LEU A 86 -10.77 20.28 22.31
CA LEU A 86 -10.86 19.31 21.22
C LEU A 86 -11.68 18.08 21.65
N GLU A 87 -11.46 17.55 22.85
CA GLU A 87 -12.17 16.38 23.40
C GLU A 87 -13.65 16.65 23.72
N GLY A 88 -13.98 17.85 24.20
CA GLY A 88 -15.34 18.22 24.60
C GLY A 88 -16.28 18.58 23.46
N SER A 89 -15.80 18.61 22.21
CA SER A 89 -16.63 18.96 21.06
C SER A 89 -16.65 17.83 20.02
N TRP A 90 -17.85 17.31 19.76
CA TRP A 90 -18.09 16.31 18.72
C TRP A 90 -17.65 16.77 17.32
N ARG A 91 -17.60 18.09 17.08
CA ARG A 91 -17.14 18.70 15.82
C ARG A 91 -15.65 18.49 15.57
N TRP A 92 -14.82 18.67 16.60
CA TRP A 92 -13.38 18.42 16.50
C TRP A 92 -13.06 16.93 16.42
N ALA A 93 -13.83 16.07 17.11
CA ALA A 93 -13.73 14.62 16.95
C ALA A 93 -14.06 14.19 15.51
N LEU A 94 -15.13 14.72 14.90
CA LEU A 94 -15.46 14.47 13.50
C LEU A 94 -14.41 15.03 12.53
N ALA A 95 -13.86 16.21 12.81
CA ALA A 95 -12.79 16.78 11.99
C ALA A 95 -11.53 15.91 12.05
N ALA A 96 -11.13 15.44 13.22
CA ALA A 96 -9.99 14.53 13.39
C ALA A 96 -10.23 13.20 12.68
N LEU A 97 -11.44 12.64 12.76
CA LEU A 97 -11.82 11.44 12.02
C LEU A 97 -11.74 11.67 10.50
N ALA A 98 -12.26 12.80 10.00
CA ALA A 98 -12.19 13.14 8.59
C ALA A 98 -10.73 13.28 8.12
N VAL A 99 -9.87 13.94 8.91
CA VAL A 99 -8.43 14.05 8.62
C VAL A 99 -7.77 12.68 8.61
N ALA A 100 -8.07 11.80 9.57
CA ALA A 100 -7.52 10.45 9.62
C ALA A 100 -7.96 9.61 8.41
N VAL A 101 -9.24 9.69 8.02
CA VAL A 101 -9.78 8.98 6.86
C VAL A 101 -9.17 9.51 5.56
N VAL A 102 -9.15 10.82 5.36
CA VAL A 102 -8.55 11.45 4.17
C VAL A 102 -7.05 11.18 4.12
N GLY A 103 -6.35 11.35 5.23
CA GLY A 103 -4.92 11.08 5.34
C GLY A 103 -4.59 9.61 5.06
N GLY A 104 -5.36 8.68 5.63
CA GLY A 104 -5.24 7.25 5.35
C GLY A 104 -5.52 6.91 3.89
N TYR A 105 -6.58 7.49 3.31
CA TYR A 105 -6.89 7.33 1.90
C TYR A 105 -5.76 7.82 1.00
N LEU A 106 -5.22 9.03 1.24
CA LEU A 106 -4.10 9.59 0.49
C LEU A 106 -2.82 8.77 0.67
N ALA A 107 -2.55 8.27 1.87
CA ALA A 107 -1.41 7.40 2.14
C ALA A 107 -1.51 6.08 1.36
N LEU A 108 -2.70 5.46 1.30
CA LEU A 108 -2.91 4.22 0.56
C LEU A 108 -2.92 4.43 -0.96
N THR A 109 -3.45 5.54 -1.45
CA THR A 109 -3.61 5.80 -2.89
C THR A 109 -2.39 6.44 -3.54
N TYR A 110 -1.61 7.24 -2.81
CA TYR A 110 -0.43 7.94 -3.34
C TYR A 110 0.86 7.57 -2.60
N GLY A 111 0.81 7.43 -1.27
CA GLY A 111 1.99 7.07 -0.48
C GLY A 111 2.49 5.66 -0.77
N LEU A 112 1.58 4.69 -0.78
CA LEU A 112 1.91 3.27 -1.00
C LEU A 112 2.49 3.03 -2.39
N PRO A 113 1.95 3.56 -3.51
CA PRO A 113 2.56 3.37 -4.82
C PRO A 113 3.94 4.00 -4.96
N VAL A 114 4.17 5.18 -4.36
CA VAL A 114 5.48 5.84 -4.36
C VAL A 114 6.50 5.00 -3.59
N ALA A 115 6.17 4.57 -2.36
CA ALA A 115 7.03 3.70 -1.58
C ALA A 115 7.34 2.38 -2.31
N ALA A 116 6.31 1.75 -2.90
CA ALA A 116 6.46 0.52 -3.67
C ALA A 116 7.40 0.70 -4.86
N ARG A 117 7.33 1.83 -5.58
CA ARG A 117 8.26 2.15 -6.67
C ARG A 117 9.70 2.24 -6.15
N HIS A 118 9.93 3.03 -5.11
CA HIS A 118 11.28 3.20 -4.55
C HIS A 118 11.88 1.86 -4.09
N VAL A 119 11.12 1.08 -3.33
CA VAL A 119 11.57 -0.22 -2.85
C VAL A 119 11.76 -1.19 -4.00
N ALA A 120 10.86 -1.22 -4.98
CA ALA A 120 10.99 -2.08 -6.16
C ALA A 120 12.35 -1.86 -6.83
N PHE A 121 12.73 -0.62 -7.15
CA PHE A 121 14.03 -0.34 -7.78
C PHE A 121 15.24 -0.60 -6.89
N ALA A 122 15.08 -0.64 -5.57
CA ALA A 122 16.15 -1.00 -4.63
C ALA A 122 16.35 -2.52 -4.49
N VAL A 123 15.41 -3.35 -4.96
CA VAL A 123 15.52 -4.81 -4.87
C VAL A 123 16.69 -5.31 -5.74
N PRO A 124 17.65 -6.07 -5.17
CA PRO A 124 18.78 -6.64 -5.90
C PRO A 124 18.37 -7.68 -6.95
N GLN A 125 19.16 -7.77 -8.03
CA GLN A 125 18.91 -8.69 -9.15
C GLN A 125 18.89 -10.17 -8.75
N ASN A 126 19.62 -10.59 -7.71
CA ASN A 126 19.59 -11.98 -7.24
C ASN A 126 18.25 -12.36 -6.60
N VAL A 127 17.53 -11.39 -6.02
CA VAL A 127 16.17 -11.60 -5.51
C VAL A 127 15.21 -11.73 -6.67
N ASP A 128 15.33 -10.86 -7.68
CA ASP A 128 14.52 -10.95 -8.90
C ASP A 128 14.69 -12.32 -9.59
N ALA A 129 15.93 -12.74 -9.84
CA ALA A 129 16.24 -13.99 -10.54
C ALA A 129 15.64 -15.22 -9.85
N ARG A 130 15.67 -15.23 -8.51
CA ARG A 130 15.04 -16.30 -7.73
C ARG A 130 13.52 -16.26 -7.84
N MET A 131 12.92 -15.07 -7.74
CA MET A 131 11.49 -14.86 -7.95
C MET A 131 11.04 -15.33 -9.34
N SER A 132 11.82 -15.07 -10.39
CA SER A 132 11.51 -15.52 -11.76
C SER A 132 11.53 -17.05 -11.85
N ALA A 133 12.59 -17.69 -11.37
CA ALA A 133 12.74 -19.13 -11.45
C ALA A 133 11.62 -19.86 -10.68
N ASP A 134 11.31 -19.39 -9.47
CA ASP A 134 10.24 -19.96 -8.66
C ASP A 134 8.85 -19.74 -9.31
N SER A 135 8.64 -18.57 -9.93
CA SER A 135 7.38 -18.23 -10.63
C SER A 135 7.18 -19.06 -11.88
N LEU A 136 8.18 -19.13 -12.74
CA LEU A 136 8.13 -19.94 -13.96
C LEU A 136 7.90 -21.41 -13.61
N GLY A 137 8.64 -21.96 -12.65
CA GLY A 137 8.48 -23.35 -12.21
C GLY A 137 7.13 -23.65 -11.54
N ALA A 138 6.46 -22.65 -10.96
CA ALA A 138 5.09 -22.79 -10.46
C ALA A 138 4.07 -22.79 -11.62
N MET A 139 4.22 -21.88 -12.57
CA MET A 139 3.33 -21.80 -13.74
C MET A 139 3.49 -23.01 -14.67
N ASP A 140 4.71 -23.50 -14.87
CA ASP A 140 4.99 -24.74 -15.64
C ASP A 140 4.28 -25.96 -15.05
N ARG A 141 4.01 -25.99 -13.74
CA ARG A 141 3.28 -27.09 -13.10
C ARG A 141 1.76 -26.96 -13.16
N LEU A 142 1.24 -25.74 -13.31
CA LEU A 142 -0.18 -25.43 -13.12
C LEU A 142 -0.90 -25.05 -14.42
N LEU A 143 -0.20 -24.37 -15.32
CA LEU A 143 -0.77 -23.60 -16.42
C LEU A 143 -0.12 -23.89 -17.78
N PHE A 144 1.14 -24.28 -17.81
CA PHE A 144 1.88 -24.42 -19.06
C PHE A 144 2.21 -25.85 -19.44
N GLU A 145 2.29 -26.05 -20.75
CA GLU A 145 2.85 -27.22 -21.42
C GLU A 145 4.07 -26.78 -22.24
N ASP A 146 4.86 -27.76 -22.71
CA ASP A 146 5.99 -27.49 -23.60
C ASP A 146 5.50 -26.85 -24.90
N SER A 147 6.24 -25.86 -25.40
CA SER A 147 5.92 -25.18 -26.66
C SER A 147 6.02 -26.14 -27.86
N GLU A 148 5.07 -26.02 -28.78
CA GLU A 148 5.02 -26.73 -30.06
C GLU A 148 5.65 -25.90 -31.20
N LEU A 149 6.08 -24.67 -30.93
CA LEU A 149 6.77 -23.83 -31.91
C LEU A 149 8.10 -24.46 -32.34
N THR A 150 8.38 -24.40 -33.65
CA THR A 150 9.66 -24.89 -34.17
C THR A 150 10.84 -24.12 -33.60
N ALA A 151 11.98 -24.78 -33.44
CA ALA A 151 13.21 -24.13 -32.94
C ALA A 151 13.65 -22.93 -33.80
N SER A 152 13.41 -22.97 -35.12
CA SER A 152 13.67 -21.82 -36.01
C SER A 152 12.81 -20.63 -35.62
N ARG A 153 11.50 -20.85 -35.43
CA ARG A 153 10.57 -19.78 -35.06
C ARG A 153 10.89 -19.19 -33.69
N GLN A 154 11.25 -20.03 -32.71
CA GLN A 154 11.69 -19.56 -31.40
C GLN A 154 12.96 -18.69 -31.51
N ALA A 155 13.95 -19.11 -32.31
CA ALA A 155 15.18 -18.35 -32.51
C ALA A 155 14.95 -17.00 -33.23
N GLU A 156 14.04 -16.96 -34.21
CA GLU A 156 13.62 -15.72 -34.87
C GLU A 156 13.01 -14.74 -33.86
N LEU A 157 12.03 -15.18 -33.08
CA LEU A 157 11.35 -14.35 -32.08
C LEU A 157 12.29 -13.92 -30.95
N GLN A 158 13.21 -14.79 -30.52
CA GLN A 158 14.27 -14.42 -29.57
C GLN A 158 15.21 -13.34 -30.14
N SER A 159 15.47 -13.37 -31.46
CA SER A 159 16.27 -12.33 -32.13
C SER A 159 15.50 -11.01 -32.24
N LEU A 160 14.18 -11.05 -32.42
CA LEU A 160 13.31 -9.87 -32.31
C LEU A 160 13.38 -9.28 -30.89
N PHE A 161 13.20 -10.14 -29.87
CA PHE A 161 13.22 -9.74 -28.47
C PHE A 161 14.55 -9.12 -28.04
N ALA A 162 15.67 -9.66 -28.52
CA ALA A 162 17.00 -9.11 -28.24
C ALA A 162 17.17 -7.66 -28.73
N ARG A 163 16.43 -7.22 -29.76
CA ARG A 163 16.45 -5.81 -30.19
C ARG A 163 15.72 -4.90 -29.22
N VAL A 164 14.60 -5.37 -28.66
CA VAL A 164 13.83 -4.64 -27.65
C VAL A 164 14.67 -4.43 -26.40
N THR A 165 15.30 -5.50 -25.91
CA THR A 165 16.02 -5.49 -24.64
C THR A 165 17.39 -4.83 -24.72
N ALA A 166 17.94 -4.62 -25.92
CA ALA A 166 19.18 -3.86 -26.11
C ALA A 166 19.08 -2.39 -25.67
N LEU A 167 17.86 -1.87 -25.49
CA LEU A 167 17.60 -0.51 -25.03
C LEU A 167 17.32 -0.43 -23.52
N ASP A 168 17.25 -1.57 -22.84
CA ASP A 168 16.93 -1.64 -21.41
C ASP A 168 18.05 -2.36 -20.64
N ASP A 169 18.82 -1.58 -19.89
CA ASP A 169 19.88 -2.10 -19.01
C ASP A 169 19.36 -2.48 -17.60
N SER A 170 18.03 -2.45 -17.39
CA SER A 170 17.42 -2.68 -16.07
C SER A 170 17.72 -4.09 -15.52
N TYR A 171 17.78 -5.08 -16.41
CA TYR A 171 18.16 -6.45 -16.07
C TYR A 171 19.44 -6.87 -16.79
N GLY A 172 20.35 -7.54 -16.08
CA GLY A 172 21.62 -7.97 -16.67
C GLY A 172 21.46 -9.04 -17.77
N VAL A 173 20.38 -9.82 -17.74
CA VAL A 173 20.05 -10.83 -18.76
C VAL A 173 18.54 -10.91 -18.92
N TYR A 174 18.06 -10.72 -20.15
CA TYR A 174 16.67 -11.01 -20.52
C TYR A 174 16.58 -12.38 -21.18
N SER A 175 15.46 -13.07 -21.00
CA SER A 175 15.18 -14.36 -21.62
C SER A 175 13.73 -14.42 -22.10
N LEU A 176 13.54 -14.74 -23.37
CA LEU A 176 12.22 -15.06 -23.91
C LEU A 176 12.04 -16.57 -23.96
N VAL A 177 11.00 -17.05 -23.28
CA VAL A 177 10.60 -18.46 -23.25
C VAL A 177 9.20 -18.63 -23.84
N PHE A 178 8.99 -19.74 -24.53
CA PHE A 178 7.71 -20.08 -25.14
C PHE A 178 7.05 -21.22 -24.38
N ARG A 179 5.72 -21.14 -24.27
CA ARG A 179 4.90 -22.16 -23.59
C ARG A 179 3.57 -22.31 -24.30
N LYS A 180 3.06 -23.52 -24.38
CA LYS A 180 1.67 -23.74 -24.78
C LYS A 180 0.77 -23.60 -23.56
N SER A 181 -0.38 -22.95 -23.69
CA SER A 181 -1.33 -22.83 -22.59
C SER A 181 -2.77 -22.76 -23.08
N PRO A 182 -3.44 -23.90 -23.29
CA PRO A 182 -4.84 -23.88 -23.72
C PRO A 182 -5.77 -23.25 -22.67
N LYS A 183 -5.36 -23.26 -21.39
CA LYS A 183 -6.11 -22.67 -20.28
C LYS A 183 -6.05 -21.14 -20.26
N ILE A 184 -4.91 -20.56 -20.62
CA ILE A 184 -4.71 -19.11 -20.67
C ILE A 184 -5.09 -18.59 -22.08
N GLY A 185 -4.68 -19.29 -23.13
CA GLY A 185 -4.81 -18.86 -24.50
C GLY A 185 -3.73 -17.85 -24.89
N ALA A 186 -4.06 -16.98 -25.84
CA ALA A 186 -3.13 -15.97 -26.36
C ALA A 186 -2.76 -14.94 -25.28
N ASN A 187 -1.52 -14.99 -24.80
CA ASN A 187 -1.01 -14.12 -23.75
C ASN A 187 0.53 -14.00 -23.78
N ALA A 188 1.06 -12.99 -23.10
CA ALA A 188 2.47 -12.91 -22.75
C ALA A 188 2.62 -12.26 -21.36
N PHE A 189 3.66 -12.63 -20.62
CA PHE A 189 3.87 -12.15 -19.26
C PHE A 189 5.33 -11.88 -18.97
N ALA A 190 5.60 -10.70 -18.43
CA ALA A 190 6.84 -10.33 -17.77
C ALA A 190 6.93 -10.87 -16.32
N LEU A 191 7.88 -11.78 -16.07
CA LEU A 191 8.29 -12.16 -14.71
C LEU A 191 9.34 -11.19 -14.17
N PRO A 192 9.51 -11.06 -12.83
CA PRO A 192 10.62 -10.30 -12.27
C PRO A 192 11.93 -10.90 -12.75
N GLY A 193 12.96 -10.13 -13.05
CA GLY A 193 14.30 -10.68 -13.36
C GLY A 193 14.57 -10.98 -14.84
N GLY A 194 13.80 -10.39 -15.76
CA GLY A 194 14.14 -10.40 -17.19
C GLY A 194 13.51 -11.54 -18.00
N ILE A 195 12.73 -12.43 -17.38
CA ILE A 195 12.07 -13.52 -18.11
C ILE A 195 10.73 -13.05 -18.66
N VAL A 196 10.55 -13.11 -19.97
CA VAL A 196 9.25 -12.93 -20.63
C VAL A 196 8.78 -14.30 -21.12
N VAL A 197 7.54 -14.64 -20.78
CA VAL A 197 6.87 -15.85 -21.29
C VAL A 197 5.89 -15.42 -22.36
N MET A 198 5.96 -16.01 -23.55
CA MET A 198 4.97 -15.82 -24.61
C MET A 198 4.27 -17.14 -24.90
N THR A 199 2.94 -17.12 -24.99
CA THR A 199 2.21 -18.34 -25.31
C THR A 199 2.22 -18.65 -26.80
N ASP A 200 2.22 -19.92 -27.16
CA ASP A 200 2.12 -20.37 -28.55
C ASP A 200 0.86 -19.81 -29.21
N GLU A 201 -0.24 -19.77 -28.46
CA GLU A 201 -1.52 -19.22 -28.90
C GLU A 201 -1.43 -17.72 -29.23
N MET A 202 -0.52 -16.96 -28.61
CA MET A 202 -0.25 -15.56 -29.00
C MET A 202 0.47 -15.49 -30.34
N VAL A 203 1.46 -16.37 -30.55
CA VAL A 203 2.20 -16.46 -31.82
C VAL A 203 1.29 -16.87 -32.96
N GLU A 204 0.34 -17.77 -32.73
CA GLU A 204 -0.67 -18.19 -33.71
C GLU A 204 -1.74 -17.12 -33.99
N LEU A 205 -2.02 -16.26 -33.00
CA LEU A 205 -2.99 -15.18 -33.15
C LEU A 205 -2.42 -14.01 -33.97
N ALA A 206 -1.14 -13.69 -33.79
CA ALA A 206 -0.51 -12.58 -34.51
C ALA A 206 -0.48 -12.84 -36.02
N GLU A 207 -0.75 -11.79 -36.79
CA GLU A 207 -0.71 -11.78 -38.25
C GLU A 207 0.65 -11.34 -38.78
N SER A 208 1.49 -10.74 -37.92
CA SER A 208 2.85 -10.38 -38.28
C SER A 208 3.83 -10.41 -37.10
N ASP A 209 5.11 -10.50 -37.43
CA ASP A 209 6.21 -10.39 -36.46
C ASP A 209 6.28 -9.00 -35.81
N ASP A 210 5.77 -7.97 -36.49
CA ASP A 210 5.75 -6.61 -35.95
C ASP A 210 4.73 -6.48 -34.81
N GLU A 211 3.62 -7.21 -34.87
CA GLU A 211 2.66 -7.28 -33.77
C GLU A 211 3.23 -8.03 -32.56
N LEU A 212 3.93 -9.14 -32.78
CA LEU A 212 4.62 -9.87 -31.71
C LEU A 212 5.74 -9.03 -31.11
N LEU A 213 6.47 -8.27 -31.94
CA LEU A 213 7.48 -7.32 -31.48
C LEU A 213 6.86 -6.23 -30.60
N ALA A 214 5.68 -5.73 -30.96
CA ALA A 214 4.96 -4.74 -30.16
C ALA A 214 4.51 -5.30 -28.80
N VAL A 215 3.98 -6.52 -28.76
CA VAL A 215 3.65 -7.23 -27.51
C VAL A 215 4.89 -7.42 -26.64
N LEU A 216 6.02 -7.84 -27.23
CA LEU A 216 7.28 -7.99 -26.50
C LEU A 216 7.79 -6.64 -25.96
N ALA A 217 7.69 -5.58 -26.74
CA ALA A 217 8.05 -4.23 -26.30
C ALA A 217 7.18 -3.75 -25.13
N HIS A 218 5.88 -4.05 -25.17
CA HIS A 218 4.96 -3.79 -24.06
C HIS A 218 5.36 -4.54 -22.78
N GLU A 219 5.64 -5.84 -22.89
CA GLU A 219 6.09 -6.65 -21.75
C GLU A 219 7.44 -6.18 -21.18
N VAL A 220 8.38 -5.76 -22.04
CA VAL A 220 9.64 -5.14 -21.59
C VAL A 220 9.36 -3.81 -20.87
N GLY A 221 8.39 -3.02 -21.33
CA GLY A 221 7.94 -1.81 -20.62
C GLY A 221 7.45 -2.10 -19.20
N HIS A 222 6.74 -3.22 -18.98
CA HIS A 222 6.37 -3.67 -17.63
C HIS A 222 7.58 -4.06 -16.78
N GLN A 223 8.60 -4.68 -17.38
CA GLN A 223 9.85 -5.05 -16.71
C GLN A 223 10.69 -3.83 -16.34
N ALA A 224 10.94 -2.93 -17.28
CA ALA A 224 11.71 -1.70 -17.08
C ALA A 224 11.14 -0.86 -15.92
N ASN A 225 9.81 -0.82 -15.78
CA ASN A 225 9.12 -0.10 -14.72
C ASN A 225 8.81 -0.94 -13.46
N ARG A 226 9.29 -2.19 -13.41
CA ARG A 226 9.14 -3.17 -12.33
C ARG A 226 7.69 -3.32 -11.84
N HIS A 227 6.72 -3.30 -12.76
CA HIS A 227 5.29 -3.24 -12.43
C HIS A 227 4.80 -4.40 -11.57
N LEU A 228 5.15 -5.63 -11.92
CA LEU A 228 4.74 -6.80 -11.14
C LEU A 228 5.28 -6.76 -9.70
N LEU A 229 6.54 -6.35 -9.52
CA LEU A 229 7.13 -6.21 -8.18
C LEU A 229 6.46 -5.09 -7.38
N ARG A 230 6.10 -3.98 -8.04
CA ARG A 230 5.31 -2.90 -7.42
C ARG A 230 3.94 -3.42 -6.94
N ILE A 231 3.24 -4.24 -7.74
CA ILE A 231 1.97 -4.88 -7.33
C ILE A 231 2.18 -5.80 -6.12
N VAL A 232 3.20 -6.66 -6.15
CA VAL A 232 3.52 -7.59 -5.05
C VAL A 232 3.78 -6.82 -3.74
N LEU A 233 4.53 -5.73 -3.81
CA LEU A 233 4.84 -4.86 -2.67
C LEU A 233 3.59 -4.11 -2.16
N GLN A 234 2.76 -3.59 -3.07
CA GLN A 234 1.50 -2.93 -2.71
C GLN A 234 0.52 -3.89 -2.03
N ASN A 235 0.49 -5.16 -2.44
CA ASN A 235 -0.31 -6.21 -1.80
C ASN A 235 0.24 -6.62 -0.42
N SER A 236 1.46 -6.19 -0.07
CA SER A 236 2.16 -6.55 1.17
C SER A 236 2.59 -5.32 1.96
N ALA A 237 1.62 -4.47 2.35
CA ALA A 237 1.87 -3.19 3.02
C ALA A 237 2.82 -3.30 4.23
N GLY A 238 2.73 -4.36 5.04
CA GLY A 238 3.65 -4.58 6.17
C GLY A 238 5.11 -4.79 5.75
N ALA A 239 5.36 -5.63 4.73
CA ALA A 239 6.70 -5.85 4.20
C ALA A 239 7.25 -4.58 3.54
N LEU A 240 6.41 -3.83 2.83
CA LEU A 240 6.77 -2.55 2.23
C LEU A 240 7.10 -1.50 3.29
N LEU A 241 6.34 -1.41 4.38
CA LEU A 241 6.62 -0.51 5.50
C LEU A 241 7.96 -0.84 6.17
N ILE A 242 8.22 -2.12 6.46
CA ILE A 242 9.49 -2.55 7.03
C ILE A 242 10.64 -2.17 6.10
N ALA A 243 10.58 -2.57 4.83
CA ALA A 243 11.62 -2.26 3.84
C ALA A 243 11.84 -0.74 3.69
N SER A 244 10.78 0.05 3.72
CA SER A 244 10.88 1.52 3.59
C SER A 244 11.50 2.18 4.82
N LEU A 245 11.24 1.66 6.02
CA LEU A 245 11.73 2.24 7.28
C LEU A 245 13.14 1.78 7.66
N THR A 246 13.46 0.51 7.39
CA THR A 246 14.73 -0.09 7.83
C THR A 246 15.73 -0.28 6.70
N GLY A 247 15.29 -0.21 5.45
CA GLY A 247 16.08 -0.64 4.28
C GLY A 247 16.29 -2.16 4.20
N ASP A 248 15.62 -2.94 5.06
CA ASP A 248 15.77 -4.39 5.10
C ASP A 248 14.93 -5.06 4.01
N LEU A 249 15.60 -5.53 2.97
CA LEU A 249 15.00 -6.21 1.82
C LEU A 249 14.85 -7.73 2.02
N THR A 250 15.25 -8.29 3.18
CA THR A 250 15.09 -9.72 3.45
C THR A 250 13.62 -10.13 3.48
N SER A 251 12.75 -9.24 3.98
CA SER A 251 11.29 -9.43 3.98
C SER A 251 10.70 -9.54 2.57
N ILE A 252 11.35 -8.93 1.56
CA ILE A 252 10.91 -8.98 0.17
C ILE A 252 11.20 -10.34 -0.45
N SER A 253 12.32 -10.97 -0.06
CA SER A 253 12.65 -12.33 -0.52
C SER A 253 11.57 -13.35 -0.13
N ALA A 254 10.92 -13.15 1.03
CA ALA A 254 9.80 -13.99 1.47
C ALA A 254 8.55 -13.83 0.59
N LEU A 255 8.37 -12.68 -0.06
CA LEU A 255 7.25 -12.43 -0.98
C LEU A 255 7.38 -13.21 -2.30
N ALA A 256 8.55 -13.78 -2.60
CA ALA A 256 8.77 -14.58 -3.81
C ALA A 256 7.72 -15.69 -3.98
N ALA A 257 7.32 -16.33 -2.89
CA ALA A 257 6.31 -17.38 -2.90
C ALA A 257 4.90 -16.90 -3.29
N SER A 258 4.62 -15.60 -3.16
CA SER A 258 3.34 -14.99 -3.54
C SER A 258 3.28 -14.56 -5.00
N VAL A 259 4.43 -14.37 -5.66
CA VAL A 259 4.53 -13.86 -7.03
C VAL A 259 3.70 -14.68 -8.03
N PRO A 260 3.73 -16.03 -8.04
CA PRO A 260 2.91 -16.79 -8.99
C PRO A 260 1.41 -16.49 -8.85
N THR A 261 0.91 -16.43 -7.60
CA THR A 261 -0.50 -16.13 -7.32
C THR A 261 -0.85 -14.71 -7.70
N VAL A 262 0.02 -13.74 -7.36
CA VAL A 262 -0.19 -12.33 -7.71
C VAL A 262 -0.21 -12.17 -9.22
N LEU A 263 0.70 -12.80 -9.96
CA LEU A 263 0.76 -12.74 -11.42
C LEU A 263 -0.52 -13.29 -12.06
N MET A 264 -1.01 -14.44 -11.60
CA MET A 264 -2.26 -15.03 -12.10
C MET A 264 -3.50 -14.16 -11.86
N GLN A 265 -3.45 -13.29 -10.84
CA GLN A 265 -4.53 -12.40 -10.46
C GLN A 265 -4.22 -10.94 -10.79
N ALA A 266 -3.07 -10.67 -11.40
CA ALA A 266 -2.57 -9.33 -11.59
C ALA A 266 -3.54 -8.60 -12.51
N LYS A 267 -3.89 -7.38 -12.12
CA LYS A 267 -4.56 -6.43 -12.99
C LYS A 267 -3.73 -5.18 -12.92
N TYR A 268 -2.96 -4.94 -13.97
CA TYR A 268 -2.14 -3.74 -14.03
C TYR A 268 -3.04 -2.50 -13.97
N SER A 269 -2.60 -1.49 -13.23
CA SER A 269 -3.33 -0.22 -13.17
C SER A 269 -3.28 0.46 -14.55
N ARG A 270 -4.22 1.37 -14.81
CA ARG A 270 -4.20 2.17 -16.03
C ARG A 270 -2.87 2.91 -16.21
N ASP A 271 -2.27 3.36 -15.10
CA ASP A 271 -0.99 4.05 -15.11
C ASP A 271 0.15 3.12 -15.55
N PHE A 272 0.15 1.86 -15.09
CA PHE A 272 1.15 0.86 -15.49
C PHE A 272 1.01 0.47 -16.95
N GLU A 273 -0.22 0.30 -17.45
CA GLU A 273 -0.45 0.07 -18.87
C GLU A 273 0.03 1.25 -19.71
N ARG A 274 -0.25 2.50 -19.32
CA ARG A 274 0.25 3.68 -20.04
C ARG A 274 1.77 3.78 -20.04
N GLU A 275 2.43 3.46 -18.92
CA GLU A 275 3.91 3.41 -18.84
C GLU A 275 4.49 2.35 -19.79
N ALA A 276 3.84 1.18 -19.91
CA ALA A 276 4.26 0.09 -20.81
C ALA A 276 3.94 0.37 -22.29
N ASP A 277 2.73 0.88 -22.60
CA ASP A 277 2.31 1.27 -23.94
C ASP A 277 3.24 2.38 -24.49
N ALA A 278 3.60 3.37 -23.66
CA ALA A 278 4.52 4.44 -24.05
C ALA A 278 5.93 3.92 -24.36
N PHE A 279 6.42 2.93 -23.60
CA PHE A 279 7.69 2.27 -23.89
C PHE A 279 7.62 1.54 -25.23
N ALA A 280 6.57 0.75 -25.46
CA ALA A 280 6.38 0.01 -26.70
C ALA A 280 6.30 0.93 -27.92
N PHE A 281 5.55 2.03 -27.80
CA PHE A 281 5.42 3.04 -28.85
C PHE A 281 6.78 3.66 -29.21
N ALA A 282 7.52 4.14 -28.21
CA ALA A 282 8.83 4.74 -28.43
C ALA A 282 9.83 3.75 -29.05
N PHE A 283 9.76 2.47 -28.64
CA PHE A 283 10.55 1.41 -29.23
C PHE A 283 10.21 1.20 -30.72
N LEU A 284 8.93 1.03 -31.05
CA LEU A 284 8.49 0.80 -32.43
C LEU A 284 8.84 1.98 -33.34
N GLU A 285 8.65 3.21 -32.88
CA GLU A 285 9.09 4.41 -33.61
C GLU A 285 10.60 4.40 -33.88
N SER A 286 11.41 3.99 -32.89
CA SER A 286 12.87 3.93 -33.04
C SER A 286 13.33 2.91 -34.08
N GLU A 287 12.57 1.83 -34.28
CA GLU A 287 12.80 0.81 -35.31
C GLU A 287 12.13 1.15 -36.65
N GLY A 288 11.48 2.32 -36.77
CA GLY A 288 10.75 2.74 -37.97
C GLY A 288 9.53 1.87 -38.28
N LYS A 289 8.94 1.26 -37.24
CA LYS A 289 7.76 0.39 -37.31
C LYS A 289 6.48 1.16 -37.04
N ASN A 290 5.37 0.66 -37.58
CA ASN A 290 4.07 1.25 -37.31
C ASN A 290 3.66 0.97 -35.84
N PRO A 291 3.48 1.98 -34.98
CA PRO A 291 3.07 1.76 -33.60
C PRO A 291 1.63 1.23 -33.47
N ASP A 292 0.78 1.39 -34.49
CA ASP A 292 -0.60 0.93 -34.46
C ASP A 292 -0.75 -0.60 -34.51
N VAL A 293 0.32 -1.35 -34.80
CA VAL A 293 0.28 -2.83 -34.84
C VAL A 293 -0.11 -3.43 -33.48
N LEU A 294 0.24 -2.77 -32.36
CA LEU A 294 -0.21 -3.21 -31.04
C LEU A 294 -1.73 -3.09 -30.93
N ARG A 295 -2.28 -1.96 -31.37
CA ARG A 295 -3.72 -1.68 -31.36
C ARG A 295 -4.47 -2.70 -32.21
N GLU A 296 -3.97 -3.01 -33.41
CA GLU A 296 -4.56 -4.00 -34.31
C GLU A 296 -4.62 -5.40 -33.65
N LEU A 297 -3.56 -5.83 -32.97
CA LEU A 297 -3.54 -7.08 -32.23
C LEU A 297 -4.51 -7.07 -31.03
N LEU A 298 -4.58 -5.98 -30.27
CA LEU A 298 -5.51 -5.83 -29.15
C LEU A 298 -6.98 -5.92 -29.60
N LEU A 299 -7.33 -5.30 -30.73
CA LEU A 299 -8.67 -5.40 -31.31
C LEU A 299 -9.02 -6.84 -31.69
N ARG A 300 -8.09 -7.60 -32.27
CA ARG A 300 -8.32 -9.01 -32.62
C ARG A 300 -8.43 -9.92 -31.40
N LEU A 301 -7.64 -9.66 -30.35
CA LEU A 301 -7.83 -10.30 -29.04
C LEU A 301 -9.22 -10.03 -28.47
N GLU A 302 -9.74 -8.81 -28.68
CA GLU A 302 -11.06 -8.42 -28.22
C GLU A 302 -12.19 -9.09 -28.99
N GLU A 303 -12.08 -9.13 -30.32
CA GLU A 303 -13.03 -9.84 -31.16
C GLU A 303 -13.11 -11.33 -30.79
N ARG A 304 -11.97 -12.00 -30.60
CA ARG A 304 -11.95 -13.41 -30.17
C ARG A 304 -12.51 -13.62 -28.76
N ALA A 305 -12.27 -12.68 -27.85
CA ALA A 305 -12.85 -12.75 -26.50
C ALA A 305 -14.37 -12.48 -26.49
N GLY A 306 -14.88 -11.66 -27.41
CA GLY A 306 -16.30 -11.33 -27.53
C GLY A 306 -17.11 -12.31 -28.37
N SER A 307 -16.50 -13.01 -29.34
CA SER A 307 -17.22 -13.89 -30.28
C SER A 307 -17.51 -15.29 -29.73
N LEU A 308 -16.86 -15.70 -28.64
CA LEU A 308 -16.95 -17.03 -28.07
C LEU A 308 -17.72 -16.97 -26.74
N VAL A 309 -18.98 -17.38 -26.78
CA VAL A 309 -19.84 -17.61 -25.60
C VAL A 309 -19.25 -18.65 -24.63
N ASP A 310 -18.15 -19.33 -25.01
CA ASP A 310 -17.58 -20.48 -24.28
C ASP A 310 -16.04 -20.54 -24.23
N SER A 311 -15.30 -19.45 -24.49
CA SER A 311 -13.84 -19.43 -24.27
C SER A 311 -13.50 -18.80 -22.92
N GLY A 312 -12.73 -19.52 -22.11
CA GLY A 312 -12.57 -19.26 -20.68
C GLY A 312 -11.96 -17.91 -20.28
N PRO A 313 -11.99 -17.57 -18.97
CA PRO A 313 -11.75 -16.23 -18.43
C PRO A 313 -10.32 -15.67 -18.49
N ALA A 314 -9.41 -16.17 -19.34
CA ALA A 314 -7.96 -16.02 -19.12
C ALA A 314 -7.14 -15.41 -20.28
N SER A 315 -7.74 -14.57 -21.14
CA SER A 315 -7.01 -13.89 -22.24
C SER A 315 -6.06 -12.78 -21.74
N TRP A 316 -5.23 -12.22 -22.63
CA TRP A 316 -4.43 -10.99 -22.43
C TRP A 316 -5.12 -9.91 -21.59
N PHE A 317 -6.43 -9.70 -21.77
CA PHE A 317 -7.19 -8.68 -21.04
C PHE A 317 -7.47 -9.01 -19.56
N SER A 318 -7.22 -10.25 -19.14
CA SER A 318 -7.32 -10.65 -17.73
C SER A 318 -6.20 -10.00 -16.89
N SER A 319 -4.99 -9.88 -17.46
CA SER A 319 -3.83 -9.24 -16.85
C SER A 319 -3.68 -7.76 -17.23
N HIS A 320 -4.06 -7.40 -18.45
CA HIS A 320 -3.97 -6.05 -19.01
C HIS A 320 -5.37 -5.46 -19.21
N PRO A 321 -5.93 -4.74 -18.22
CA PRO A 321 -7.29 -4.22 -18.34
C PRO A 321 -7.48 -3.36 -19.59
N ARG A 322 -8.66 -3.47 -20.19
CA ARG A 322 -9.10 -2.56 -21.26
C ARG A 322 -9.13 -1.14 -20.72
N SER A 323 -8.72 -0.21 -21.58
CA SER A 323 -8.91 1.20 -21.35
C SER A 323 -9.10 1.86 -22.69
N ASP A 324 -10.26 2.47 -22.88
CA ASP A 324 -10.63 3.29 -24.04
C ASP A 324 -9.59 4.41 -24.28
N GLU A 325 -8.84 4.78 -23.23
CA GLU A 325 -7.76 5.79 -23.18
C GLU A 325 -6.35 5.23 -23.44
N ARG A 326 -6.16 3.92 -23.66
CA ARG A 326 -4.83 3.33 -23.96
C ARG A 326 -4.33 3.67 -25.37
N LEU A 327 -5.23 4.18 -26.20
CA LEU A 327 -4.94 4.60 -27.55
C LEU A 327 -4.68 6.11 -27.53
N PRO A 328 -3.43 6.58 -27.69
CA PRO A 328 -3.24 7.97 -28.09
C PRO A 328 -3.91 8.18 -29.45
N GLU A 329 -4.50 9.37 -29.65
CA GLU A 329 -4.99 9.82 -30.97
C GLU A 329 -3.90 9.72 -32.05
#